data_AF-A0A0Q9P6W9-F1
#
_entry.id   AF-A0A0Q9P6W9-F1
#
_cell.length_a   1.000
_cell.length_b   1.000
_cell.length_c   1.000
_cell.angle_alpha   90.00
_cell.angle_beta   90.00
_cell.angle_gamma   90.00
#
_symmetry.space_group_name_H-M   'P 1'
#
loop_
_entity.id
_entity.type
_entity.pdbx_description
1 polymer ?
#
loop_
_entity_poly.entity_id
_entity_poly.type
_entity_poly.pdbx_seq_one_letter_code
_entity_poly.pdbx_strand_id
1 'polypeptide(L)'
;MRNWLRMRDGKCPFPGCSNNSLDNEADHILAWHKGGTTGISNLGQPCPKHHRLRHTTGWKPTPASKNEPPGWTSPAGRHYKSEHQDWEPPHWPEGLRLGSIDFFRRGRSPGEDALEQYLRAHA
;
A
#
# COMPACT_ATOMS: atom_id res chain seq x y z
N MET A 1 -4.44 6.27 13.23
CA MET A 1 -5.27 5.13 12.80
C MET A 1 -5.33 4.98 11.28
N ARG A 2 -5.88 5.96 10.56
CA ARG A 2 -6.05 5.91 9.09
C ARG A 2 -4.76 5.62 8.31
N ASN A 3 -3.65 6.26 8.67
CA ASN A 3 -2.35 6.02 8.02
C ASN A 3 -1.82 4.59 8.23
N TRP A 4 -2.04 4.01 9.42
CA TRP A 4 -1.62 2.64 9.70
C TRP A 4 -2.37 1.64 8.83
N LEU A 5 -3.70 1.80 8.74
CA LEU A 5 -4.53 0.96 7.90
C LEU A 5 -4.12 1.06 6.42
N ARG A 6 -3.75 2.26 5.94
CA ARG A 6 -3.28 2.45 4.57
C ARG A 6 -2.00 1.67 4.28
N MET A 7 -1.06 1.63 5.23
CA MET A 7 0.18 0.85 5.11
C MET A 7 -0.08 -0.65 5.21
N ARG A 8 -0.96 -1.09 6.11
CA ARG A 8 -1.27 -2.50 6.33
C ARG A 8 -2.04 -3.10 5.16
N ASP A 9 -3.06 -2.40 4.67
CA ASP A 9 -4.00 -2.94 3.67
C ASP A 9 -3.49 -2.65 2.24
N GLY A 10 -2.94 -1.45 1.98
CA GLY A 10 -2.40 -1.04 0.68
C GLY A 10 -3.45 -0.84 -0.44
N LYS A 11 -4.41 -1.74 -0.56
CA LYS A 11 -5.61 -1.69 -1.41
C LYS A 11 -6.82 -2.22 -0.67
N CYS A 12 -7.97 -2.18 -1.32
CA CYS A 12 -9.17 -2.84 -0.82
C CYS A 12 -8.90 -4.34 -0.63
N PRO A 13 -9.15 -4.92 0.56
CA PRO A 13 -8.81 -6.32 0.84
C PRO A 13 -9.79 -7.32 0.21
N PHE A 14 -10.78 -6.85 -0.53
CA PHE A 14 -11.75 -7.70 -1.22
C PHE A 14 -11.09 -8.42 -2.40
N PRO A 15 -11.31 -9.73 -2.57
CA PRO A 15 -10.64 -10.53 -3.60
C PRO A 15 -10.84 -9.96 -5.01
N GLY A 16 -9.73 -9.74 -5.72
CA GLY A 16 -9.73 -9.22 -7.09
C GLY A 16 -10.02 -7.72 -7.21
N CYS A 17 -10.06 -6.97 -6.11
CA CYS A 17 -10.23 -5.52 -6.16
C CYS A 17 -8.89 -4.80 -6.38
N SER A 18 -8.83 -3.89 -7.36
CA SER A 18 -7.66 -3.05 -7.65
C SER A 18 -7.72 -1.64 -7.04
N ASN A 19 -8.73 -1.32 -6.23
CA ASN A 19 -8.89 0.02 -5.66
C ASN A 19 -7.87 0.30 -4.54
N ASN A 20 -7.06 1.34 -4.70
CA ASN A 20 -6.03 1.72 -3.73
C ASN A 20 -6.62 2.27 -2.42
N SER A 21 -5.90 2.12 -1.30
CA SER A 21 -6.43 2.46 0.04
C SER A 21 -6.60 3.97 0.31
N LEU A 22 -6.10 4.84 -0.58
CA LEU A 22 -6.19 6.29 -0.41
C LEU A 22 -7.64 6.78 -0.35
N ASP A 23 -8.50 6.16 -1.17
CA ASP A 23 -9.93 6.48 -1.31
C ASP A 23 -10.83 5.58 -0.44
N ASN A 24 -10.24 4.72 0.40
CA ASN A 24 -10.99 3.78 1.22
C ASN A 24 -11.32 4.35 2.60
N GLU A 25 -12.46 3.90 3.15
CA GLU A 25 -12.92 4.26 4.48
C GLU A 25 -12.63 3.14 5.47
N ALA A 26 -12.41 3.49 6.74
CA ALA A 26 -12.21 2.51 7.79
C ALA A 26 -13.55 1.95 8.25
N ASP A 27 -13.71 0.62 8.18
CA ASP A 27 -14.94 -0.07 8.53
C ASP A 27 -14.71 -1.05 9.69
N HIS A 28 -15.67 -1.08 10.61
CA HIS A 28 -15.63 -1.96 11.78
C HIS A 28 -16.01 -3.39 11.41
N ILE A 29 -15.11 -4.34 11.64
CA ILE A 29 -15.33 -5.79 11.43
C ILE A 29 -16.38 -6.30 12.41
N LEU A 30 -16.14 -6.16 13.71
CA LEU A 30 -17.18 -6.21 14.73
C LEU A 30 -17.77 -4.81 14.86
N ALA A 31 -19.08 -4.69 14.63
CA ALA A 31 -19.77 -3.41 14.68
C ALA A 31 -19.61 -2.74 16.06
N TRP A 32 -19.41 -1.42 16.05
CA TRP A 32 -19.21 -0.63 17.26
C TRP A 32 -20.33 -0.81 18.29
N HIS A 33 -21.60 -0.79 17.86
CA HIS A 33 -22.76 -0.99 18.73
C HIS A 33 -22.84 -2.41 19.34
N LYS A 34 -22.05 -3.37 18.84
CA LYS A 34 -21.91 -4.73 19.39
C LYS A 34 -20.64 -4.88 20.24
N GLY A 35 -20.04 -3.78 20.68
CA GLY A 35 -18.81 -3.78 21.48
C GLY A 35 -17.51 -3.80 20.66
N GLY A 36 -17.58 -3.54 19.34
CA GLY A 36 -16.39 -3.45 18.50
C GLY A 36 -15.51 -2.26 18.86
N THR A 37 -14.21 -2.51 19.07
CA THR A 37 -13.23 -1.46 19.34
C THR A 37 -12.80 -0.75 18.05
N THR A 38 -12.29 0.47 18.16
CA THR A 38 -11.69 1.22 17.04
C THR A 38 -10.23 0.83 16.80
N GLY A 39 -9.78 -0.30 17.33
CA GLY A 39 -8.40 -0.79 17.20
C GLY A 39 -8.12 -1.33 15.80
N ILE A 40 -6.85 -1.30 15.38
CA ILE A 40 -6.42 -1.77 14.05
C ILE A 40 -6.87 -3.19 13.72
N SER A 41 -6.93 -4.09 14.70
CA SER A 41 -7.38 -5.48 14.52
C SER A 41 -8.88 -5.64 14.30
N ASN A 42 -9.68 -4.61 14.59
CA ASN A 42 -11.12 -4.59 14.35
C ASN A 42 -11.53 -3.68 13.18
N LEU A 43 -10.57 -3.12 12.46
CA LEU A 43 -10.80 -2.24 11.33
C LEU A 43 -10.26 -2.86 10.04
N GLY A 44 -11.00 -2.68 8.95
CA GLY A 44 -10.53 -2.92 7.58
C GLY A 44 -10.76 -1.71 6.69
N GLN A 45 -10.14 -1.66 5.51
CA GLN A 45 -10.36 -0.59 4.52
C GLN A 45 -10.99 -1.08 3.22
N PRO A 46 -12.28 -1.49 3.21
CA PRO A 46 -12.99 -1.73 1.96
C PRO A 46 -13.16 -0.41 1.18
N CYS A 47 -13.12 -0.49 -0.15
CA CYS A 47 -13.52 0.64 -1.00
C CYS A 47 -15.05 0.88 -0.90
N PRO A 48 -15.57 2.05 -1.31
CA PRO A 48 -17.00 2.36 -1.19
C PRO A 48 -17.93 1.28 -1.78
N LYS A 49 -17.53 0.66 -2.91
CA LYS A 49 -18.24 -0.46 -3.54
C LYS A 49 -18.35 -1.68 -2.60
N HIS A 50 -17.23 -2.11 -2.02
CA HIS A 50 -17.19 -3.30 -1.17
C HIS A 50 -17.68 -3.04 0.25
N HIS A 51 -17.58 -1.79 0.71
CA HIS A 51 -18.23 -1.34 1.95
C HIS A 51 -19.73 -1.48 1.84
N ARG A 52 -20.33 -0.96 0.76
CA ARG A 52 -21.77 -1.16 0.48
C ARG A 52 -22.13 -2.64 0.34
N LEU A 53 -21.33 -3.41 -0.39
CA LEU A 53 -21.56 -4.85 -0.59
C LEU A 53 -21.64 -5.60 0.74
N ARG A 54 -20.75 -5.31 1.70
CA ARG A 54 -20.80 -5.91 3.04
C ARG A 54 -22.14 -5.65 3.74
N HIS A 55 -22.63 -4.42 3.71
CA HIS A 55 -23.84 -4.03 4.44
C HIS A 55 -25.14 -4.45 3.74
N THR A 56 -25.09 -4.69 2.43
CA THR A 56 -26.28 -4.98 1.62
C THR A 56 -26.41 -6.46 1.23
N THR A 57 -25.41 -7.29 1.54
CA THR A 57 -25.39 -8.71 1.14
C THR A 57 -24.90 -9.61 2.28
N GLY A 58 -24.84 -10.92 2.03
CA GLY A 58 -24.33 -11.91 2.99
C GLY A 58 -22.80 -12.00 3.08
N TRP A 59 -22.04 -11.13 2.40
CA TRP A 59 -20.59 -11.13 2.47
C TRP A 59 -20.09 -10.62 3.82
N LYS A 60 -19.13 -11.35 4.42
CA LYS A 60 -18.62 -11.04 5.76
C LYS A 60 -17.09 -10.92 5.75
N PRO A 61 -16.51 -9.86 6.34
CA PRO A 61 -15.07 -9.82 6.57
C PRO A 61 -14.68 -10.84 7.65
N THR A 62 -13.49 -11.44 7.51
CA THR A 62 -12.86 -12.23 8.57
C THR A 62 -12.17 -11.31 9.58
N PRO A 63 -11.68 -11.81 10.73
CA PRO A 63 -10.84 -11.02 11.63
C PRO A 63 -9.61 -10.46 10.91
N ALA A 64 -9.19 -9.25 11.29
CA ALA A 64 -7.92 -8.66 10.88
C ALA A 64 -6.89 -8.78 12.01
N SER A 65 -5.62 -8.68 11.65
CA SER A 65 -4.52 -8.59 12.62
C SER A 65 -3.87 -7.21 12.58
N LYS A 66 -2.83 -7.01 13.40
CA LYS A 66 -2.05 -5.76 13.34
C LYS A 66 -1.30 -5.60 12.01
N ASN A 67 -0.95 -6.74 11.40
CA ASN A 67 -0.05 -6.82 10.25
C ASN A 67 -0.77 -7.26 8.97
N GLU A 68 -1.94 -7.88 9.08
CA GLU A 68 -2.69 -8.42 7.96
C GLU A 68 -4.10 -7.83 7.90
N PRO A 69 -4.55 -7.33 6.73
CA PRO A 69 -5.96 -7.02 6.47
C PRO A 69 -6.92 -8.20 6.70
N PRO A 70 -8.23 -7.91 6.84
CA PRO A 70 -9.24 -8.96 6.89
C PRO A 70 -9.45 -9.60 5.52
N GLY A 71 -9.56 -10.93 5.48
CA GLY A 71 -10.11 -11.67 4.35
C GLY A 71 -11.64 -11.57 4.27
N TRP A 72 -12.24 -12.37 3.40
CA TRP A 72 -13.68 -12.33 3.13
C TRP A 72 -14.30 -13.72 3.06
N THR A 73 -15.53 -13.83 3.55
CA THR A 73 -16.39 -15.00 3.41
C THR A 73 -17.59 -14.64 2.54
N SER A 74 -17.78 -15.40 1.47
CA SER A 74 -18.94 -15.26 0.58
C SER A 74 -20.25 -15.71 1.26
N PRO A 75 -21.42 -15.27 0.75
CA PRO A 75 -22.72 -15.77 1.22
C PRO A 75 -22.86 -17.29 1.14
N ALA A 76 -22.14 -17.94 0.21
CA ALA A 76 -22.10 -19.38 0.04
C ALA A 76 -21.10 -20.09 0.97
N GLY A 77 -20.44 -19.36 1.89
CA GLY A 77 -19.50 -19.92 2.87
C GLY A 77 -18.06 -20.09 2.39
N ARG A 78 -17.73 -19.75 1.13
CA ARG A 78 -16.35 -19.80 0.64
C ARG A 78 -15.49 -18.71 1.28
N HIS A 79 -14.29 -19.06 1.71
CA HIS A 79 -13.31 -18.15 2.28
C HIS A 79 -12.28 -17.70 1.24
N TYR A 80 -11.98 -16.40 1.27
CA TYR A 80 -11.01 -15.74 0.43
C TYR A 80 -9.98 -15.06 1.32
N LYS A 81 -8.70 -15.24 0.98
CA LYS A 81 -7.63 -14.46 1.59
C LYS A 81 -7.82 -12.99 1.26
N SER A 82 -7.32 -12.12 2.13
CA SER A 82 -7.27 -10.69 1.83
C SER A 82 -6.47 -10.46 0.56
N GLU A 83 -6.97 -9.54 -0.24
CA GLU A 83 -6.24 -8.99 -1.36
C GLU A 83 -5.10 -8.10 -0.80
N HIS A 84 -3.85 -8.38 -1.20
CA HIS A 84 -2.67 -7.63 -0.75
C HIS A 84 -1.95 -7.05 -1.95
N GLN A 85 -1.30 -5.89 -1.77
CA GLN A 85 -0.41 -5.38 -2.79
C GLN A 85 0.70 -6.41 -3.03
N ASP A 86 0.89 -6.80 -4.29
CA ASP A 86 2.01 -7.64 -4.72
C ASP A 86 3.25 -6.75 -4.70
N TRP A 87 3.73 -6.43 -3.50
CA TRP A 87 5.00 -5.74 -3.31
C TRP A 87 6.08 -6.79 -3.53
N GLU A 88 6.41 -7.06 -4.79
CA GLU A 88 7.64 -7.77 -5.09
C GLU A 88 8.80 -6.83 -4.71
N PRO A 89 9.67 -7.21 -3.75
CA PRO A 89 10.81 -6.38 -3.41
C PRO A 89 11.61 -6.12 -4.69
N PRO A 90 12.05 -4.88 -4.95
CA PRO A 90 12.91 -4.63 -6.10
C PRO A 90 14.14 -5.53 -5.96
N HIS A 91 14.34 -6.43 -6.93
CA HIS A 91 15.58 -7.18 -7.03
C HIS A 91 16.65 -6.19 -7.49
N TRP A 92 17.62 -5.92 -6.63
CA TRP A 92 18.76 -5.12 -7.03
C TRP A 92 19.68 -5.98 -7.89
N PRO A 93 20.16 -5.50 -9.04
CA PRO A 93 21.15 -6.23 -9.81
C PRO A 93 22.42 -6.41 -8.98
N GLU A 94 23.05 -7.57 -9.14
CA GLU A 94 24.25 -7.98 -8.41
C GLU A 94 25.38 -6.96 -8.66
N GLY A 95 25.69 -6.12 -7.67
CA GLY A 95 26.73 -5.08 -7.76
C GLY A 95 26.34 -3.72 -7.16
N LEU A 96 25.04 -3.44 -7.02
CA LEU A 96 24.53 -2.22 -6.35
C LEU A 96 24.28 -2.49 -4.86
N ARG A 97 25.34 -2.72 -4.07
CA ARG A 97 25.21 -2.73 -2.61
C ARG A 97 25.16 -1.29 -2.08
N LEU A 98 24.15 -1.02 -1.25
CA LEU A 98 24.00 0.23 -0.50
C LEU A 98 25.31 0.51 0.28
N GLY A 99 26.12 1.44 -0.22
CA GLY A 99 27.48 1.71 0.26
C GLY A 99 28.50 1.99 -0.84
N SER A 100 28.22 1.65 -2.11
CA SER A 100 29.12 1.94 -3.25
C SER A 100 28.68 3.11 -4.13
N ILE A 101 27.61 3.82 -3.75
CA ILE A 101 27.16 4.99 -4.50
C ILE A 101 28.01 6.18 -4.07
N ASP A 102 29.16 6.35 -4.70
CA ASP A 102 29.93 7.60 -4.65
C ASP A 102 29.10 8.70 -5.34
N PHE A 103 28.12 9.26 -4.64
CA PHE A 103 27.39 10.46 -5.06
C PHE A 103 28.31 11.69 -5.18
N PHE A 104 29.51 11.63 -4.60
CA PHE A 104 30.53 12.65 -4.74
C PHE A 104 31.46 12.33 -5.89
N ARG A 105 31.04 12.61 -7.13
CA ARG A 105 32.03 12.94 -8.16
C ARG A 105 32.73 14.22 -7.69
N ARG A 106 33.95 14.10 -7.15
CA ARG A 106 34.79 15.25 -6.80
C ARG A 106 35.33 15.87 -8.11
N GLY A 107 34.44 16.51 -8.86
CA GLY A 107 34.73 17.07 -10.17
C GLY A 107 33.49 17.68 -10.80
N ARG A 108 33.68 18.59 -11.75
CA ARG A 108 32.58 19.22 -12.50
C ARG A 108 31.76 18.16 -13.22
N SER A 109 30.47 18.39 -13.29
CA SER A 109 29.57 17.60 -14.13
C SER A 109 29.92 17.80 -15.61
N PRO A 110 29.57 16.84 -16.49
CA PRO A 110 29.78 17.00 -17.93
C PRO A 110 29.16 18.28 -18.51
N GLY A 111 28.06 18.76 -17.91
CA GLY A 111 27.42 20.02 -18.31
C GLY A 111 28.22 21.27 -17.92
N GLU A 112 28.86 21.26 -16.75
CA GLU A 112 29.72 22.35 -16.29
C GLU A 112 31.03 22.42 -17.10
N ASP A 113 31.58 21.27 -17.51
CA ASP A 113 32.76 21.22 -18.39
C ASP A 113 32.43 21.77 -19.79
N ALA A 114 31.28 21.38 -20.35
CA ALA A 114 30.82 21.89 -21.63
C ALA A 114 30.57 23.40 -21.61
N LEU A 115 30.01 23.92 -20.51
CA LEU A 115 29.79 25.36 -20.34
C LEU A 115 31.11 26.12 -20.26
N GLU A 116 32.10 25.63 -19.53
CA GLU A 116 33.40 26.31 -19.45
C GLU A 116 34.14 26.27 -20.78
N GLN A 117 34.05 25.17 -21.53
CA GLN A 117 34.64 25.07 -22.86
C GLN A 117 34.00 26.06 -23.85
N TYR A 118 32.67 26.19 -23.81
CA TYR A 118 31.94 27.19 -24.59
C TYR A 118 32.37 28.62 -24.24
N LEU A 119 32.44 28.95 -22.95
CA LEU A 119 32.84 30.28 -22.49
C LEU A 119 34.30 30.62 -22.89
N ARG A 120 35.21 29.65 -22.85
CA ARG A 120 36.60 29.83 -23.31
C ARG A 120 36.73 29.97 -24.82
N ALA A 121 35.87 29.31 -25.59
CA ALA A 121 35.89 29.38 -27.06
C ALA A 121 35.29 30.70 -27.61
N HIS A 122 34.58 31.46 -26.76
CA HIS A 122 33.86 32.67 -27.14
C HIS A 122 34.23 33.90 -26.28
N ALA A 123 35.41 33.87 -25.65
CA ALA A 123 36.09 35.00 -25.02
C ALA A 123 37.28 35.44 -25.88
#